data_AF-A0A432XH48-F1
#
_entry.id   AF-A0A432XH48-F1
#
_cell.length_a   1.000
_cell.length_b   1.000
_cell.length_c   1.000
_cell.angle_alpha   90.00
_cell.angle_beta   90.00
_cell.angle_gamma   90.00
#
_symmetry.space_group_name_H-M   'P 1'
#
loop_
_entity.id
_entity.type
_entity.pdbx_description
1 polymer ?
#
loop_
_entity_poly.entity_id
_entity_poly.type
_entity_poly.pdbx_seq_one_letter_code
_entity_poly.pdbx_strand_id
1 'polypeptide(L)'
;MLFNFFGTLNSILIVVSLIGVFSQVRTVWLRKRESRHGATEILSLNKFFVSFLAYYSFFVYGMSIEPFNHFIVWPRLIAALLVAVVLYEIWIDRKAITSLSLFALAIILLVSGVTFGLITDAYTDDGRKLMAAMIVIITIFLAQGYIHQIMLVLKLGSTGALDIKMSQLILLMDFSTIAFAFVMGLEDGWPLLLLAVVSASTKIIILYLFRWVRVSKSAERKRLAAAQ
;
A
#
# COMPACT_ATOMS: atom_id res chain seq x y z
N MET A 1 0.18 -27.83 5.98
CA MET A 1 -1.17 -27.36 6.36
C MET A 1 -1.16 -25.90 6.85
N LEU A 2 -0.32 -25.54 7.83
CA LEU A 2 -0.19 -24.14 8.31
C LEU A 2 0.23 -23.15 7.21
N PHE A 3 1.21 -23.52 6.36
CA PHE A 3 1.64 -22.69 5.23
C PHE A 3 0.48 -22.36 4.27
N ASN A 4 -0.29 -23.37 3.83
CA ASN A 4 -1.43 -23.17 2.95
C ASN A 4 -2.56 -22.37 3.63
N PHE A 5 -2.78 -22.57 4.93
CA PHE A 5 -3.79 -21.83 5.69
C PHE A 5 -3.45 -20.35 5.81
N PHE A 6 -2.24 -20.02 6.30
CA PHE A 6 -1.79 -18.63 6.44
C PHE A 6 -1.60 -17.94 5.08
N GLY A 7 -1.13 -18.67 4.06
CA GLY A 7 -1.05 -18.18 2.69
C GLY A 7 -2.42 -17.83 2.13
N THR A 8 -3.40 -18.74 2.22
CA THR A 8 -4.77 -18.51 1.74
C THR A 8 -5.43 -17.36 2.51
N LEU A 9 -5.27 -17.32 3.83
CA LEU A 9 -5.78 -16.23 4.66
C LEU A 9 -5.17 -14.88 4.24
N ASN A 10 -3.86 -14.84 3.99
CA ASN A 10 -3.17 -13.65 3.52
C ASN A 10 -3.72 -13.19 2.16
N SER A 11 -3.88 -14.11 1.21
CA SER A 11 -4.45 -13.81 -0.10
C SER A 11 -5.88 -13.25 -0.01
N ILE A 12 -6.74 -13.87 0.79
CA ILE A 12 -8.12 -13.40 1.02
C ILE A 12 -8.10 -12.00 1.63
N LEU A 13 -7.26 -11.76 2.64
CA LEU A 13 -7.15 -10.45 3.28
C LEU A 13 -6.60 -9.38 2.33
N ILE A 14 -5.66 -9.72 1.45
CA ILE A 14 -5.19 -8.82 0.40
C ILE A 14 -6.35 -8.47 -0.54
N VAL A 15 -7.12 -9.46 -1.02
CA VAL A 15 -8.28 -9.23 -1.90
C VAL A 15 -9.34 -8.38 -1.20
N VAL A 16 -9.61 -8.62 0.07
CA VAL A 16 -10.54 -7.80 0.87
C VAL A 16 -10.00 -6.38 1.07
N SER A 17 -8.69 -6.23 1.28
CA SER A 17 -8.05 -4.91 1.37
C SER A 17 -8.18 -4.14 0.04
N LEU A 18 -8.15 -4.84 -1.09
CA LEU A 18 -8.33 -4.25 -2.42
C LEU A 18 -9.75 -3.75 -2.65
N ILE A 19 -10.75 -4.51 -2.22
CA ILE A 19 -12.15 -4.05 -2.22
C ILE A 19 -12.27 -2.77 -1.40
N GLY A 20 -11.54 -2.69 -0.30
CA GLY A 20 -11.44 -1.51 0.53
C GLY A 20 -10.83 -0.30 -0.17
N VAL A 21 -9.67 -0.47 -0.82
CA VAL A 21 -9.02 0.61 -1.59
C VAL A 21 -9.93 1.05 -2.74
N PHE A 22 -10.54 0.10 -3.43
CA PHE A 22 -11.51 0.36 -4.49
C PHE A 22 -12.76 1.10 -3.99
N SER A 23 -13.25 0.79 -2.78
CA SER A 23 -14.36 1.51 -2.16
C SER A 23 -14.00 2.97 -1.82
N GLN A 24 -12.77 3.23 -1.36
CA GLN A 24 -12.29 4.60 -1.15
C GLN A 24 -12.24 5.38 -2.46
N VAL A 25 -11.72 4.75 -3.52
CA VAL A 25 -11.66 5.32 -4.87
C VAL A 25 -13.07 5.58 -5.41
N ARG A 26 -13.99 4.62 -5.27
CA ARG A 26 -15.39 4.75 -5.70
C ARG A 26 -16.10 5.88 -4.95
N THR A 27 -15.81 6.08 -3.67
CA THR A 27 -16.37 7.19 -2.89
C THR A 27 -15.89 8.53 -3.42
N VAL A 28 -14.62 8.61 -3.85
CA VAL A 28 -14.08 9.79 -4.52
C VAL A 28 -14.70 9.98 -5.91
N TRP A 29 -14.93 8.90 -6.67
CA TRP A 29 -15.61 8.95 -7.98
C TRP A 29 -17.08 9.34 -7.89
N LEU A 30 -17.79 8.90 -6.85
CA LEU A 30 -19.17 9.31 -6.58
C LEU A 30 -19.26 10.80 -6.32
N ARG A 31 -18.33 11.35 -5.52
CA ARG A 31 -18.23 12.81 -5.30
C ARG A 31 -17.79 13.57 -6.55
N LYS A 32 -16.99 12.96 -7.44
CA LYS A 32 -16.63 13.51 -8.77
C LYS A 32 -17.84 13.65 -9.70
N ARG A 33 -18.84 12.78 -9.57
CA ARG A 33 -20.08 12.88 -10.35
C ARG A 33 -20.96 14.06 -9.94
N GLU A 34 -20.80 14.54 -8.70
CA GLU A 34 -21.61 15.64 -8.14
C GLU A 34 -20.97 17.02 -8.31
N SER A 35 -19.66 17.13 -8.58
CA SER A 35 -18.95 18.41 -8.76
C SER A 35 -18.08 18.43 -10.03
N ARG A 36 -18.32 19.40 -10.92
CA ARG A 36 -17.56 19.60 -12.17
C ARG A 36 -16.15 20.16 -11.88
N HIS A 37 -15.14 19.44 -12.40
CA HIS A 37 -13.69 19.72 -12.37
C HIS A 37 -12.97 19.64 -11.01
N GLY A 38 -11.76 19.08 -11.00
CA GLY A 38 -10.86 19.06 -9.83
C GLY A 38 -11.06 17.90 -8.83
N ALA A 39 -11.93 16.93 -9.11
CA ALA A 39 -12.30 15.90 -8.14
C ALA A 39 -11.15 14.96 -7.72
N THR A 40 -10.10 14.82 -8.54
CA THR A 40 -8.90 14.06 -8.13
C THR A 40 -7.85 14.92 -7.42
N GLU A 41 -7.99 16.25 -7.26
CA GLU A 41 -6.97 17.10 -6.60
C GLU A 41 -6.67 16.66 -5.16
N ILE A 42 -7.70 16.14 -4.47
CA ILE A 42 -7.60 15.65 -3.10
C ILE A 42 -6.83 14.30 -3.02
N LEU A 43 -6.81 13.52 -4.11
CA LEU A 43 -6.08 12.26 -4.17
C LEU A 43 -4.57 12.53 -4.27
N SER A 44 -3.81 12.17 -3.24
CA SER A 44 -2.36 12.34 -3.31
C SER A 44 -1.76 11.32 -4.26
N LEU A 45 -1.35 11.79 -5.45
CA LEU A 45 -0.62 11.03 -6.46
C LEU A 45 0.53 10.21 -5.85
N ASN A 46 1.32 10.84 -4.96
CA ASN A 46 2.42 10.18 -4.26
C ASN A 46 1.95 9.04 -3.36
N LYS A 47 0.80 9.16 -2.68
CA LYS A 47 0.28 8.07 -1.84
C LYS A 47 -0.10 6.84 -2.66
N PHE A 48 -0.73 7.03 -3.82
CA PHE A 48 -1.06 5.93 -4.72
C PHE A 48 0.20 5.32 -5.34
N PHE A 49 1.16 6.15 -5.75
CA PHE A 49 2.41 5.65 -6.32
C PHE A 49 3.26 4.87 -5.30
N VAL A 50 3.35 5.33 -4.05
CA VAL A 50 4.02 4.58 -2.97
C VAL A 50 3.29 3.27 -2.67
N SER A 51 1.95 3.27 -2.71
CA SER A 51 1.15 2.04 -2.55
C SER A 51 1.39 1.06 -3.71
N PHE A 52 1.48 1.58 -4.94
CA PHE A 52 1.86 0.79 -6.12
C PHE A 52 3.23 0.15 -5.95
N LEU A 53 4.25 0.92 -5.56
CA LEU A 53 5.61 0.41 -5.33
C LEU A 53 5.63 -0.68 -4.27
N ALA A 54 4.84 -0.54 -3.19
CA ALA A 54 4.71 -1.59 -2.19
C ALA A 54 4.16 -2.88 -2.81
N TYR A 55 2.98 -2.84 -3.47
CA TYR A 55 2.40 -4.03 -4.10
C TYR A 55 3.33 -4.66 -5.14
N TYR A 56 3.97 -3.84 -5.97
CA TYR A 56 4.94 -4.27 -6.96
C TYR A 56 6.15 -4.98 -6.32
N SER A 57 6.73 -4.43 -5.26
CA SER A 57 7.90 -5.03 -4.58
C SER A 57 7.62 -6.44 -4.09
N PHE A 58 6.47 -6.60 -3.47
CA PHE A 58 6.07 -7.89 -2.94
C PHE A 58 5.67 -8.88 -4.04
N PHE A 59 5.10 -8.40 -5.15
CA PHE A 59 4.88 -9.20 -6.34
C PHE A 59 6.21 -9.75 -6.87
N VAL A 60 7.17 -8.88 -7.14
CA VAL A 60 8.49 -9.28 -7.65
C VAL A 60 9.22 -10.17 -6.65
N TYR A 61 9.17 -9.84 -5.37
CA TYR A 61 9.78 -10.67 -4.35
C TYR A 61 9.15 -12.06 -4.27
N GLY A 62 7.82 -12.16 -4.30
CA GLY A 62 7.11 -13.45 -4.29
C GLY A 62 7.44 -14.33 -5.50
N MET A 63 7.84 -13.72 -6.63
CA MET A 63 8.37 -14.43 -7.80
C MET A 63 9.80 -14.94 -7.57
N SER A 64 10.57 -14.33 -6.67
CA SER A 64 11.98 -14.64 -6.40
C SER A 64 12.21 -15.62 -5.24
N ILE A 65 11.19 -15.96 -4.44
CA ILE A 65 11.31 -16.92 -3.34
C ILE A 65 11.03 -18.33 -3.84
N GLU A 66 11.79 -19.31 -3.33
CA GLU A 66 11.53 -20.73 -3.54
C GLU A 66 10.95 -21.39 -2.26
N PRO A 67 9.86 -22.18 -2.36
CA PRO A 67 9.05 -22.43 -3.55
C PRO A 67 8.20 -21.22 -3.95
N PHE A 68 7.90 -21.13 -5.25
CA PHE A 68 7.08 -20.06 -5.84
C PHE A 68 5.81 -19.80 -5.01
N ASN A 69 5.71 -18.59 -4.46
CA ASN A 69 4.66 -18.27 -3.50
C ASN A 69 3.45 -17.60 -4.16
N HIS A 70 2.64 -18.43 -4.81
CA HIS A 70 1.41 -17.99 -5.47
C HIS A 70 0.44 -17.22 -4.55
N PHE A 71 0.47 -17.46 -3.23
CA PHE A 71 -0.35 -16.74 -2.27
C PHE A 71 0.06 -15.26 -2.09
N ILE A 72 1.32 -14.93 -2.33
CA ILE A 72 1.82 -13.55 -2.30
C ILE A 72 1.70 -12.92 -3.69
N VAL A 73 2.08 -13.64 -4.74
CA VAL A 73 2.29 -13.09 -6.08
C VAL A 73 0.98 -12.59 -6.70
N TRP A 74 -0.02 -13.45 -6.82
CA TRP A 74 -1.24 -13.11 -7.59
C TRP A 74 -2.08 -12.01 -6.97
N PRO A 75 -2.37 -12.02 -5.65
CA PRO A 75 -3.16 -10.96 -5.03
C PRO A 75 -2.49 -9.59 -5.18
N ARG A 76 -1.15 -9.56 -5.15
CA ARG A 76 -0.37 -8.32 -5.23
C ARG A 76 -0.15 -7.83 -6.66
N LEU A 77 -0.08 -8.74 -7.64
CA LEU A 77 -0.15 -8.36 -9.05
C LEU A 77 -1.50 -7.69 -9.35
N ILE A 78 -2.61 -8.30 -8.92
CA ILE A 78 -3.95 -7.71 -9.06
C ILE A 78 -4.01 -6.36 -8.36
N ALA A 79 -3.43 -6.25 -7.17
CA ALA A 79 -3.32 -4.98 -6.44
C ALA A 79 -2.57 -3.90 -7.22
N ALA A 80 -1.38 -4.23 -7.73
CA ALA A 80 -0.56 -3.29 -8.49
C ALA A 80 -1.26 -2.84 -9.77
N LEU A 81 -1.95 -3.75 -10.47
CA LEU A 81 -2.78 -3.42 -11.64
C LEU A 81 -3.94 -2.48 -11.28
N LEU A 82 -4.67 -2.76 -10.20
CA LEU A 82 -5.75 -1.90 -9.75
C LEU A 82 -5.25 -0.49 -9.39
N VAL A 83 -4.12 -0.38 -8.71
CA VAL A 83 -3.53 0.94 -8.40
C VAL A 83 -3.01 1.63 -9.67
N ALA A 84 -2.47 0.91 -10.64
CA ALA A 84 -2.09 1.49 -11.93
C ALA A 84 -3.30 2.08 -12.68
N VAL A 85 -4.47 1.43 -12.62
CA VAL A 85 -5.74 1.99 -13.15
C VAL A 85 -6.11 3.28 -12.42
N VAL A 86 -5.92 3.36 -11.10
CA VAL A 86 -6.15 4.60 -10.35
C VAL A 86 -5.19 5.71 -10.79
N LEU A 87 -3.91 5.39 -11.02
CA LEU A 87 -2.93 6.36 -11.52
C LEU A 87 -3.29 6.86 -12.93
N TYR A 88 -3.81 5.99 -13.79
CA TYR A 88 -4.34 6.34 -15.11
C TYR A 88 -5.52 7.33 -15.00
N GLU A 89 -6.48 7.04 -14.14
CA GLU A 89 -7.64 7.92 -13.89
C GLU A 89 -7.22 9.30 -13.34
N ILE A 90 -6.21 9.35 -12.47
CA ILE A 90 -5.63 10.60 -11.99
C ILE A 90 -4.96 11.38 -13.14
N TRP A 91 -4.24 10.68 -14.02
CA TRP A 91 -3.62 11.32 -15.18
C TRP A 91 -4.64 11.90 -16.16
N ILE A 92 -5.71 11.17 -16.48
CA ILE A 92 -6.79 11.69 -17.34
C ILE A 92 -7.43 12.95 -16.74
N ASP A 93 -7.65 12.96 -15.43
CA ASP A 93 -8.30 14.07 -14.76
C ASP A 93 -7.41 15.30 -14.65
N ARG A 94 -6.13 15.13 -14.30
CA ARG A 94 -5.20 16.24 -14.05
C ARG A 94 -4.47 16.71 -15.31
N LYS A 95 -4.30 15.84 -16.31
CA LYS A 95 -3.47 16.04 -17.52
C LYS A 95 -2.08 16.62 -17.23
N ALA A 96 -1.53 16.35 -16.04
CA ALA A 96 -0.24 16.88 -15.62
C ALA A 96 0.90 15.93 -16.02
N ILE A 97 2.06 16.52 -16.36
CA ILE A 97 3.26 15.75 -16.73
C ILE A 97 3.71 14.85 -15.58
N THR A 98 3.59 15.28 -14.32
CA THR A 98 3.94 14.47 -13.15
C THR A 98 3.03 13.25 -12.98
N SER A 99 1.73 13.36 -13.29
CA SER A 99 0.83 12.20 -13.25
C SER A 99 1.11 11.22 -14.39
N LEU A 100 1.49 11.73 -15.57
CA LEU A 100 1.89 10.90 -16.70
C LEU A 100 3.19 10.14 -16.40
N SER A 101 4.21 10.82 -15.86
CA SER A 101 5.51 10.18 -15.59
C SER A 101 5.41 9.07 -14.55
N LEU A 102 4.65 9.27 -13.47
CA LEU A 102 4.44 8.24 -12.46
C LEU A 102 3.57 7.08 -12.96
N PHE A 103 2.57 7.35 -13.80
CA PHE A 103 1.80 6.29 -14.46
C PHE A 103 2.67 5.49 -15.45
N ALA A 104 3.43 6.16 -16.31
CA ALA A 104 4.33 5.51 -17.26
C ALA A 104 5.39 4.65 -16.55
N LEU A 105 5.97 5.18 -15.46
CA LEU A 105 6.89 4.43 -14.62
C LEU A 105 6.24 3.19 -14.00
N ALA A 106 4.99 3.29 -13.53
CA ALA A 106 4.25 2.15 -13.01
C ALA A 106 4.04 1.05 -14.08
N ILE A 107 3.72 1.42 -15.31
CA ILE A 107 3.59 0.48 -16.42
C ILE A 107 4.93 -0.18 -16.77
N ILE A 108 6.01 0.60 -16.85
CA ILE A 108 7.37 0.08 -17.10
C ILE A 108 7.74 -0.94 -16.03
N LEU A 109 7.49 -0.62 -14.75
CA LEU A 109 7.75 -1.54 -13.64
C LEU A 109 6.93 -2.81 -13.75
N LEU A 110 5.62 -2.72 -14.00
CA LEU A 110 4.76 -3.91 -14.19
C LEU A 110 5.28 -4.82 -15.30
N VAL A 111 5.59 -4.26 -16.47
CA VAL A 111 6.14 -5.02 -17.59
C VAL A 111 7.48 -5.65 -17.20
N SER A 112 8.35 -4.91 -16.52
CA SER A 112 9.65 -5.42 -16.08
C SER A 112 9.51 -6.58 -15.08
N GLY A 113 8.59 -6.51 -14.13
CA GLY A 113 8.38 -7.56 -13.13
C GLY A 113 7.77 -8.83 -13.74
N VAL A 114 6.83 -8.69 -14.69
CA VAL A 114 6.29 -9.85 -15.45
C VAL A 114 7.37 -10.46 -16.33
N THR A 115 8.16 -9.63 -17.02
CA THR A 115 9.26 -10.09 -17.89
C THR A 115 10.35 -10.79 -17.08
N PHE A 116 10.71 -10.26 -15.92
CA PHE A 116 11.63 -10.90 -14.96
C PHE A 116 11.12 -12.28 -14.55
N GLY A 117 9.82 -12.40 -14.25
CA GLY A 117 9.18 -13.66 -13.92
C GLY A 117 9.11 -14.71 -15.03
N LEU A 118 9.23 -14.29 -16.30
CA LEU A 118 9.14 -15.17 -17.46
C LEU A 118 10.51 -15.54 -18.07
N ILE A 119 11.51 -14.65 -17.96
CA ILE A 119 12.81 -14.78 -18.64
C ILE A 119 13.90 -15.27 -17.70
N THR A 120 13.83 -14.92 -16.42
CA THR A 120 14.91 -15.24 -15.51
C THR A 120 14.64 -16.60 -14.88
N ASP A 121 15.59 -17.53 -15.00
CA ASP A 121 15.84 -18.48 -13.90
C ASP A 121 16.17 -17.60 -12.69
N ALA A 122 15.15 -17.10 -11.98
CA ALA A 122 15.24 -16.07 -10.92
C ALA A 122 15.98 -16.56 -9.66
N TYR A 123 16.83 -17.57 -9.85
CA TYR A 123 17.40 -18.50 -8.90
C TYR A 123 18.91 -18.30 -8.74
N THR A 124 19.38 -17.06 -8.85
CA THR A 124 20.70 -16.71 -8.35
C THR A 124 20.55 -16.02 -7.00
N ASP A 125 21.42 -16.34 -6.03
CA ASP A 125 21.45 -15.70 -4.71
C ASP A 125 21.51 -14.16 -4.81
N ASP A 126 22.08 -13.65 -5.90
CA ASP A 126 22.15 -12.22 -6.21
C ASP A 126 20.77 -11.60 -6.52
N GLY A 127 19.88 -12.35 -7.19
CA GLY A 127 18.49 -11.95 -7.42
C GLY A 127 17.73 -11.78 -6.10
N ARG A 128 17.88 -12.74 -5.17
CA ARG A 128 17.25 -12.67 -3.83
C ARG A 128 17.72 -11.45 -3.05
N LYS A 129 19.03 -11.16 -3.06
CA LYS A 129 19.61 -9.97 -2.39
C LYS A 129 19.12 -8.67 -3.00
N LEU A 130 19.06 -8.57 -4.32
CA LEU A 130 18.55 -7.38 -5.02
C LEU A 130 17.09 -7.10 -4.65
N MET A 131 16.24 -8.13 -4.62
CA MET A 131 14.83 -7.96 -4.27
C MET A 131 14.62 -7.64 -2.79
N ALA A 132 15.40 -8.24 -1.90
CA ALA A 132 15.39 -7.85 -0.48
C ALA A 132 15.78 -6.38 -0.31
N ALA A 133 16.81 -5.90 -1.02
CA ALA A 133 17.21 -4.49 -1.00
C ALA A 133 16.10 -3.56 -1.53
N MET A 134 15.41 -3.95 -2.62
CA MET A 134 14.25 -3.21 -3.11
C MET A 134 13.13 -3.12 -2.08
N ILE A 135 12.79 -4.23 -1.39
CA ILE A 135 11.79 -4.22 -0.32
C ILE A 135 12.21 -3.25 0.80
N VAL A 136 13.48 -3.25 1.21
CA VAL A 136 13.97 -2.34 2.25
C VAL A 136 13.78 -0.89 1.82
N ILE A 137 14.20 -0.53 0.60
CA ILE A 137 14.03 0.82 0.05
C ILE A 137 12.56 1.21 0.02
N ILE A 138 11.68 0.31 -0.41
CA ILE A 138 10.24 0.60 -0.51
C ILE A 138 9.58 0.65 0.87
N THR A 139 10.08 -0.11 1.83
CA THR A 139 9.69 0.00 3.24
C THR A 139 10.03 1.38 3.79
N ILE A 140 11.20 1.94 3.45
CA ILE A 140 11.59 3.31 3.83
C ILE A 140 10.62 4.34 3.21
N PHE A 141 10.32 4.23 1.91
CA PHE A 141 9.35 5.11 1.26
C PHE A 141 7.95 5.01 1.86
N LEU A 142 7.52 3.80 2.20
CA LEU A 142 6.22 3.55 2.84
C LEU A 142 6.19 4.14 4.25
N ALA A 143 7.24 3.96 5.05
CA ALA A 143 7.39 4.59 6.36
C ALA A 143 7.36 6.12 6.24
N GLN A 144 8.07 6.70 5.26
CA GLN A 144 8.09 8.14 5.02
C GLN A 144 6.70 8.68 4.66
N GLY A 145 5.96 8.02 3.76
CA GLY A 145 4.60 8.40 3.40
C GLY A 145 3.63 8.34 4.58
N TYR A 146 3.81 7.35 5.45
CA TYR A 146 3.03 7.15 6.66
C TYR A 146 3.34 8.14 7.78
N ILE A 147 4.61 8.46 8.00
CA ILE A 147 5.04 9.52 8.93
C ILE A 147 4.45 10.86 8.49
N HIS A 148 4.51 11.17 7.19
CA HIS A 148 3.90 12.38 6.64
C HIS A 148 2.39 12.43 6.92
N GLN A 149 1.69 11.30 6.73
CA GLN A 149 0.27 11.19 7.03
C GLN A 149 -0.05 11.39 8.53
N ILE A 150 0.74 10.80 9.43
CA ILE A 150 0.61 10.98 10.88
C ILE A 150 0.80 12.45 11.27
N MET A 151 1.86 13.09 10.76
CA MET A 151 2.13 14.51 11.03
C MET A 151 0.99 15.41 10.57
N LEU A 152 0.40 15.12 9.40
CA LEU A 152 -0.74 15.88 8.88
C LEU A 152 -1.96 15.78 9.80
N VAL A 153 -2.27 14.58 10.32
CA VAL A 153 -3.38 14.37 11.27
C VAL A 153 -3.13 15.13 12.58
N LEU A 154 -1.89 15.09 13.10
CA LEU A 154 -1.50 15.81 14.32
C LEU A 154 -1.54 17.34 14.14
N LYS A 155 -1.20 17.84 12.95
CA LYS A 155 -1.22 19.27 12.63
C LYS A 155 -2.64 19.78 12.48
N LEU A 156 -3.48 19.07 11.72
CA LEU A 156 -4.86 19.49 11.42
C LEU A 156 -5.86 19.16 12.54
N GLY A 157 -5.50 18.26 13.47
CA GLY A 157 -6.46 17.75 14.46
C GLY A 157 -7.64 17.01 13.84
N SER A 158 -7.50 16.59 12.58
CA SER A 158 -8.53 15.91 11.80
C SER A 158 -7.91 14.75 11.06
N THR A 159 -8.64 13.63 11.02
CA THR A 159 -8.25 12.45 10.24
C THR A 159 -8.47 12.66 8.73
N GLY A 160 -9.17 13.73 8.32
CA GLY A 160 -9.40 14.06 6.92
C GLY A 160 -10.07 12.92 6.15
N ALA A 161 -9.50 12.55 5.00
CA ALA A 161 -9.98 11.47 4.13
C ALA A 161 -9.57 10.05 4.59
N LEU A 162 -9.00 9.89 5.78
CA LEU A 162 -8.61 8.58 6.27
C LEU A 162 -9.82 7.80 6.77
N ASP A 163 -9.91 6.55 6.34
CA ASP A 163 -10.95 5.62 6.77
C ASP A 163 -10.41 4.65 7.86
N ILE A 164 -11.16 4.54 8.95
CA ILE A 164 -10.80 3.70 10.09
C ILE A 164 -10.91 2.21 9.77
N LYS A 165 -11.96 1.77 9.07
CA LYS A 165 -12.18 0.36 8.69
C LYS A 165 -11.06 -0.10 7.76
N MET A 166 -10.65 0.76 6.84
CA MET A 166 -9.53 0.52 5.96
C MET A 166 -8.21 0.39 6.69
N SER A 167 -7.97 1.22 7.69
CA SER A 167 -6.78 1.11 8.53
C SER A 167 -6.78 -0.19 9.35
N GLN A 168 -7.95 -0.66 9.81
CA GLN A 168 -8.10 -1.95 10.49
C GLN A 168 -7.88 -3.14 9.56
N LEU A 169 -8.40 -3.08 8.32
CA LEU A 169 -8.18 -4.13 7.32
C LEU A 169 -6.71 -4.25 6.92
N ILE A 170 -6.02 -3.13 6.75
CA ILE A 170 -4.57 -3.14 6.48
C ILE A 170 -3.81 -3.74 7.67
N LEU A 171 -4.15 -3.37 8.90
CA LEU A 171 -3.52 -3.94 10.09
C LEU A 171 -3.73 -5.46 10.18
N LEU A 172 -4.94 -5.94 9.86
CA LEU A 172 -5.24 -7.38 9.85
C LEU A 172 -4.44 -8.13 8.77
N MET A 173 -4.32 -7.54 7.58
CA MET A 173 -3.47 -8.05 6.51
C MET A 173 -1.99 -8.07 6.91
N ASP A 174 -1.50 -7.04 7.60
CA ASP A 174 -0.12 -6.97 8.07
C ASP A 174 0.15 -8.06 9.12
N PHE A 175 -0.75 -8.28 10.08
CA PHE A 175 -0.62 -9.39 11.05
C PHE A 175 -0.62 -10.76 10.37
N SER A 176 -1.46 -10.96 9.36
CA SER A 176 -1.43 -12.19 8.56
C SER A 176 -0.09 -12.34 7.81
N THR A 177 0.47 -11.25 7.30
CA THR A 177 1.76 -11.25 6.59
C THR A 177 2.91 -11.55 7.54
N ILE A 178 2.88 -11.01 8.77
CA ILE A 178 3.83 -11.33 9.83
C ILE A 178 3.78 -12.82 10.17
N ALA A 179 2.57 -13.36 10.43
CA ALA A 179 2.40 -14.78 10.70
C ALA A 179 2.90 -15.65 9.55
N PHE A 180 2.63 -15.25 8.30
CA PHE A 180 3.09 -15.96 7.12
C PHE A 180 4.61 -15.93 6.96
N ALA A 181 5.25 -14.79 7.22
CA ALA A 181 6.71 -14.66 7.16
C ALA A 181 7.40 -15.58 8.19
N PHE A 182 6.84 -15.75 9.38
CA PHE A 182 7.35 -16.73 10.35
C PHE A 182 7.20 -18.17 9.87
N VAL A 183 6.09 -18.50 9.20
CA VAL A 183 5.84 -19.86 8.67
C VAL A 183 6.72 -20.17 7.46
N MET A 184 7.11 -19.15 6.68
CA MET A 184 8.05 -19.27 5.57
C MET A 184 9.50 -19.51 6.03
N GLY A 185 9.83 -19.17 7.27
CA GLY A 185 11.19 -19.20 7.80
C GLY A 185 11.85 -17.82 7.72
N LEU A 186 12.71 -17.50 8.68
CA LEU A 186 13.31 -16.16 8.79
C LEU A 186 14.32 -15.86 7.67
N GLU A 187 14.95 -16.87 7.08
CA GLU A 187 15.93 -16.69 5.99
C GLU A 187 15.29 -16.06 4.76
N ASP A 188 14.09 -16.49 4.40
CA ASP A 188 13.34 -16.00 3.23
C ASP A 188 12.17 -15.07 3.61
N GLY A 189 11.75 -15.04 4.88
CA GLY A 189 10.62 -14.24 5.34
C GLY A 189 10.98 -12.85 5.85
N TRP A 190 12.26 -12.58 6.19
CA TRP A 190 12.63 -11.34 6.89
C TRP A 190 12.31 -10.03 6.13
N PRO A 191 12.40 -9.92 4.79
CA PRO A 191 12.05 -8.68 4.11
C PRO A 191 10.55 -8.40 4.19
N LEU A 192 9.72 -9.44 4.06
CA LEU A 192 8.26 -9.32 4.26
C LEU A 192 7.94 -8.92 5.70
N LEU A 193 8.62 -9.56 6.65
CA LEU A 193 8.43 -9.29 8.06
C LEU A 193 8.73 -7.82 8.37
N LEU A 194 9.86 -7.30 7.88
CA LEU A 194 10.25 -5.91 8.06
C LEU A 194 9.15 -4.96 7.55
N LEU A 195 8.69 -5.15 6.30
CA LEU A 195 7.68 -4.29 5.72
C LEU A 195 6.35 -4.37 6.49
N ALA A 196 5.90 -5.58 6.81
CA ALA A 196 4.64 -5.80 7.52
C ALA A 196 4.68 -5.23 8.95
N VAL A 197 5.81 -5.35 9.65
CA VAL A 197 5.98 -4.77 11.00
C VAL A 197 5.97 -3.24 10.95
N VAL A 198 6.66 -2.62 10.00
CA VAL A 198 6.66 -1.17 9.80
C VAL A 198 5.25 -0.65 9.48
N SER A 199 4.54 -1.36 8.59
CA SER A 199 3.16 -1.02 8.25
C SER A 199 2.22 -1.18 9.45
N ALA A 200 2.24 -2.33 10.13
CA ALA A 200 1.40 -2.61 11.30
C ALA A 200 1.61 -1.58 12.42
N SER A 201 2.87 -1.27 12.74
CA SER A 201 3.23 -0.28 13.76
C SER A 201 2.63 1.08 13.43
N THR A 202 2.71 1.49 12.16
CA THR A 202 2.11 2.73 11.72
C THR A 202 0.58 2.69 11.81
N LYS A 203 -0.06 1.61 11.37
CA LYS A 203 -1.53 1.51 11.42
C LYS A 203 -2.05 1.56 12.86
N ILE A 204 -1.35 0.96 13.81
CA ILE A 204 -1.67 1.09 15.24
C ILE A 204 -1.63 2.56 15.68
N ILE A 205 -0.58 3.31 15.30
CA ILE A 205 -0.48 4.75 15.60
C ILE A 205 -1.67 5.51 14.98
N ILE A 206 -1.99 5.24 13.71
CA ILE A 206 -3.12 5.90 13.02
C ILE A 206 -4.45 5.59 13.72
N LEU A 207 -4.69 4.34 14.12
CA LEU A 207 -5.90 3.94 14.86
C LEU A 207 -5.98 4.63 16.22
N TYR A 208 -4.86 4.78 16.90
CA TYR A 208 -4.80 5.58 18.12
C TYR A 208 -5.13 7.05 17.84
N LEU A 209 -4.62 7.63 16.75
CA LEU A 209 -4.93 9.01 16.36
C LEU A 209 -6.41 9.21 16.03
N PHE A 210 -7.10 8.21 15.46
CA PHE A 210 -8.56 8.26 15.31
C PHE A 210 -9.28 8.42 16.65
N ARG A 211 -8.83 7.74 17.71
CA ARG A 211 -9.37 7.92 19.06
C ARG A 211 -8.99 9.28 19.63
N TRP A 212 -7.74 9.71 19.48
CA TRP A 212 -7.26 11.01 19.95
C TRP A 212 -8.05 12.17 19.34
N VAL A 213 -8.27 12.17 18.02
CA VAL A 213 -9.05 13.22 17.32
C VAL A 213 -10.49 13.33 17.84
N ARG A 214 -11.11 12.22 18.25
CA ARG A 214 -12.50 12.23 18.77
C ARG A 214 -12.62 12.73 20.20
N VAL A 215 -11.61 12.50 21.04
CA VAL A 215 -11.71 12.71 22.50
C VAL A 215 -10.92 13.93 22.97
N SER A 216 -9.87 14.32 22.25
CA SER A 216 -8.93 15.34 22.71
C SER A 216 -9.42 16.77 22.45
N LYS A 217 -9.53 17.56 23.53
CA LYS A 217 -9.75 19.02 23.46
C LYS A 217 -8.65 19.76 22.67
N SER A 218 -7.44 19.22 22.60
CA SER A 218 -6.34 19.79 21.81
C SER A 218 -6.57 19.63 20.30
N ALA A 219 -7.09 18.47 19.88
CA ALA A 219 -7.45 18.23 18.48
C ALA A 219 -8.63 19.13 18.06
N GLU A 220 -9.59 19.33 18.96
CA GLU A 220 -10.71 20.25 18.75
C GLU A 220 -10.25 21.69 18.52
N ARG A 221 -9.37 22.22 19.37
CA ARG A 221 -8.79 23.56 19.18
C ARG A 221 -8.05 23.71 17.86
N LYS A 222 -7.29 22.69 17.44
CA LYS A 222 -6.56 22.70 16.16
C LYS A 222 -7.49 22.70 14.95
N ARG A 223 -8.61 21.97 14.99
CA ARG A 223 -9.63 22.05 13.93
C ARG A 223 -10.27 23.43 13.84
N LEU A 224 -10.61 24.02 14.98
CA LEU A 224 -11.22 25.36 15.02
C LEU A 224 -10.25 26.42 14.47
N ALA A 225 -8.97 26.34 14.82
CA ALA A 225 -7.94 27.24 14.28
C ALA A 225 -7.63 27.03 12.79
N ALA A 226 -7.86 25.82 12.25
CA ALA A 226 -7.70 25.53 10.82
C ALA A 226 -8.95 25.86 9.98
N ALA A 227 -10.08 26.17 10.62
CA ALA A 227 -11.34 26.55 9.96
C ALA A 227 -11.56 28.07 9.92
N GLN A 228 -10.70 28.85 10.57
CA GLN A 228 -10.59 30.30 10.46
C GLN A 228 -9.60 30.67 9.34
#